data_AF-A0A512TM47-F1
#
_entry.id   AF-A0A512TM47-F1
#
_cell.length_a   1.000
_cell.length_b   1.000
_cell.length_c   1.000
_cell.angle_alpha   90.00
_cell.angle_beta   90.00
_cell.angle_gamma   90.00
#
_symmetry.space_group_name_H-M   'P 1'
#
loop_
_entity.id
_entity.type
_entity.pdbx_description
1 polymer ?
#
loop_
_entity_poly.entity_id
_entity_poly.type
_entity_poly.pdbx_seq_one_letter_code
_entity_poly.pdbx_strand_id
1 'polypeptide(L)'
;MDVGLEIAIGSSLQIILFVAPILIFISLFFTPMSIIFNQFELIALIASVLIANRVSQDGESNYLEGVQLLAVYLIIAASFFIV
;
A
#
# COMPACT_ATOMS: atom_id res chain seq x y z
N MET A 1 -2.96 19.37 -3.60
CA MET A 1 -2.53 18.03 -3.16
C MET A 1 -3.73 17.19 -2.70
N ASP A 2 -4.71 17.83 -2.06
CA ASP A 2 -5.78 17.19 -1.29
C ASP A 2 -6.61 16.15 -2.05
N VAL A 3 -7.15 16.49 -3.24
CA VAL A 3 -8.00 15.55 -3.99
C VAL A 3 -7.23 14.31 -4.46
N GLY A 4 -5.98 14.48 -4.91
CA GLY A 4 -5.16 13.36 -5.37
C GLY A 4 -4.77 12.42 -4.23
N LEU A 5 -4.41 12.99 -3.08
CA LEU A 5 -4.11 12.24 -1.86
C LEU A 5 -5.36 11.53 -1.31
N GLU A 6 -6.51 12.22 -1.28
CA GLU A 6 -7.79 11.66 -0.84
C GLU A 6 -8.21 10.47 -1.70
N ILE A 7 -8.06 10.57 -3.04
CA ILE A 7 -8.33 9.45 -3.94
C ILE A 7 -7.39 8.28 -3.65
N ALA A 8 -6.09 8.53 -3.45
CA ALA A 8 -5.10 7.47 -3.19
C ALA A 8 -5.35 6.76 -1.85
N ILE A 9 -5.60 7.51 -0.78
CA ILE A 9 -5.92 6.97 0.55
C ILE A 9 -7.27 6.24 0.51
N GLY A 10 -8.29 6.87 -0.07
CA GLY A 10 -9.63 6.28 -0.20
C GLY A 10 -9.62 4.97 -0.97
N SER A 11 -8.88 4.91 -2.09
CA SER A 11 -8.70 3.67 -2.85
C SER A 11 -7.98 2.58 -2.04
N SER A 12 -6.93 2.94 -1.30
CA SER A 12 -6.20 1.99 -0.45
C SER A 12 -7.07 1.40 0.66
N LEU A 13 -7.89 2.24 1.29
CA LEU A 13 -8.85 1.80 2.31
C LEU A 13 -9.94 0.90 1.73
N GLN A 14 -10.45 1.20 0.53
CA GLN A 14 -11.41 0.35 -0.16
C GLN A 14 -10.82 -1.03 -0.47
N ILE A 15 -9.55 -1.10 -0.88
CA ILE A 15 -8.89 -2.38 -1.15
C ILE A 15 -8.89 -3.27 0.10
N ILE A 16 -8.49 -2.75 1.27
CA ILE A 16 -8.38 -3.57 2.48
C ILE A 16 -9.72 -3.82 3.18
N LEU A 17 -10.63 -2.84 3.21
CA LEU A 17 -11.90 -2.94 3.93
C LEU A 17 -13.03 -3.60 3.13
N PHE A 18 -12.92 -3.61 1.80
CA PHE A 18 -13.98 -4.11 0.92
C PHE A 18 -13.47 -5.18 -0.04
N VAL A 19 -12.45 -4.88 -0.85
CA VAL A 19 -11.99 -5.79 -1.91
C VAL A 19 -11.40 -7.08 -1.32
N ALA A 20 -10.47 -6.99 -0.38
CA ALA A 20 -9.84 -8.17 0.22
C ALA A 20 -10.85 -9.09 0.95
N PRO A 21 -11.77 -8.59 1.82
CA PRO A 21 -12.82 -9.41 2.41
C PRO A 21 -13.70 -10.12 1.38
N ILE A 22 -14.12 -9.41 0.33
CA ILE A 22 -14.96 -9.99 -0.72
C ILE A 22 -14.22 -11.10 -1.46
N LEU A 23 -12.94 -10.89 -1.80
CA LEU A 23 -12.14 -11.91 -2.46
C LEU A 23 -12.00 -13.18 -1.61
N ILE A 24 -11.90 -13.07 -0.28
CA ILE A 24 -11.86 -14.23 0.61
C ILE A 24 -13.19 -14.98 0.56
N PHE A 25 -14.32 -14.28 0.68
CA PHE A 25 -15.63 -14.93 0.60
C PHE A 25 -15.86 -15.60 -0.76
N ILE A 26 -15.42 -14.98 -1.86
CA ILE A 26 -15.47 -15.58 -3.20
C ILE A 26 -14.55 -16.80 -3.30
N SER A 27 -13.36 -16.74 -2.69
CA SER A 27 -12.37 -17.83 -2.73
C SER A 27 -12.88 -19.12 -2.09
N LEU A 28 -13.86 -19.04 -1.18
CA LEU A 28 -14.51 -20.22 -0.56
C LEU A 28 -15.21 -21.12 -1.58
N PHE A 29 -15.64 -20.57 -2.72
CA PHE A 29 -16.26 -21.35 -3.81
C PHE A 29 -15.24 -22.01 -4.74
N PHE A 30 -13.96 -21.65 -4.61
CA PHE A 30 -12.87 -22.15 -5.44
C PHE A 30 -11.77 -22.71 -4.53
N THR A 31 -10.61 -22.08 -4.52
CA THR A 31 -9.48 -22.37 -3.63
C THR A 31 -9.45 -21.36 -2.50
N PRO A 32 -9.59 -21.77 -1.22
CA PRO A 32 -9.60 -20.84 -0.10
C PRO A 32 -8.36 -19.97 -0.04
N MET A 33 -8.55 -18.65 -0.09
CA MET A 33 -7.52 -17.63 0.11
C MET A 33 -7.53 -17.18 1.58
N SER A 34 -6.35 -16.94 2.14
CA SER A 34 -6.18 -16.37 3.48
C SER A 34 -5.54 -14.98 3.42
N ILE A 35 -5.78 -14.13 4.43
CA ILE A 35 -5.11 -12.81 4.59
C ILE A 35 -3.76 -12.98 5.31
N ILE A 36 -3.19 -14.18 5.35
CA ILE A 36 -1.89 -14.38 5.99
C ILE A 36 -0.82 -13.87 5.04
N PHE A 37 -0.34 -12.66 5.32
CA PHE A 37 0.81 -12.06 4.66
C PHE A 37 2.10 -12.68 5.18
N ASN A 38 3.12 -12.74 4.33
CA ASN A 38 4.47 -13.05 4.77
C ASN A 38 5.01 -11.94 5.68
N GLN A 39 5.95 -12.25 6.56
CA GLN A 39 6.59 -11.28 7.45
C GLN A 39 7.18 -10.09 6.67
N PHE A 40 7.77 -10.36 5.50
CA PHE A 40 8.32 -9.32 4.63
C PHE A 40 7.23 -8.40 4.07
N GLU A 41 6.13 -8.96 3.56
CA GLU A 41 4.98 -8.19 3.05
C GLU A 41 4.37 -7.29 4.11
N LEU A 42 4.23 -7.81 5.34
CA LEU A 42 3.66 -7.06 6.44
C LEU A 42 4.56 -5.88 6.84
N ILE A 43 5.88 -6.09 6.91
CA ILE A 43 6.85 -5.02 7.22
C ILE A 43 6.85 -3.97 6.12
N ALA A 44 6.87 -4.39 4.85
CA ALA A 44 6.84 -3.48 3.70
C ALA A 44 5.57 -2.63 3.67
N LEU A 45 4.41 -3.22 3.99
CA LEU A 45 3.13 -2.53 4.06
C LEU A 45 3.10 -1.49 5.19
N ILE A 46 3.54 -1.85 6.40
CA ILE A 46 3.62 -0.92 7.53
C ILE A 46 4.59 0.23 7.23
N ALA A 47 5.77 -0.07 6.67
CA ALA A 47 6.75 0.95 6.29
C ALA A 47 6.19 1.91 5.24
N SER A 48 5.49 1.39 4.23
CA SER A 48 4.86 2.20 3.18
C SER A 48 3.83 3.16 3.74
N VAL A 49 2.97 2.70 4.65
CA VAL A 49 1.96 3.55 5.31
C VAL A 49 2.61 4.63 6.18
N LEU A 50 3.68 4.30 6.91
CA LEU A 50 4.41 5.28 7.71
C LEU A 50 5.06 6.37 6.84
N ILE A 51 5.74 5.97 5.77
CA ILE A 51 6.41 6.91 4.85
C ILE A 51 5.38 7.79 4.15
N ALA A 52 4.31 7.20 3.60
CA ALA A 52 3.26 7.96 2.92
C ALA A 52 2.58 8.97 3.85
N ASN A 53 2.27 8.58 5.09
CA ASN A 53 1.69 9.49 6.09
C ASN A 53 2.65 10.62 6.45
N ARG A 54 3.95 10.32 6.61
CA ARG A 54 4.96 11.33 6.97
C ARG A 54 5.15 12.35 5.86
N VAL A 55 5.24 11.90 4.61
CA VAL A 55 5.41 12.79 3.45
C VAL A 55 4.15 13.64 3.23
N SER A 56 2.97 13.11 3.53
CA SER A 56 1.70 13.82 3.35
C SER A 56 1.30 14.72 4.53
N GLN A 57 2.08 14.75 5.61
CA GLN A 57 1.68 15.38 6.88
C GLN A 57 1.72 16.91 6.82
N ASP A 58 2.60 17.47 6.01
CA ASP A 58 2.87 18.91 5.94
C ASP A 58 1.89 19.67 5.02
N GLY A 59 0.98 18.95 4.33
CA GLY A 59 -0.08 19.53 3.50
C GLY A 59 0.35 20.11 2.15
N GLU A 60 1.66 20.26 1.93
CA GLU A 60 2.27 20.70 0.68
C GLU A 60 2.93 19.54 -0.06
N SER A 61 3.01 19.60 -1.40
CA SER A 61 3.72 18.60 -2.23
C SER A 61 4.87 19.25 -2.97
N ASN A 62 6.03 18.59 -2.95
CA ASN A 62 7.18 18.95 -3.76
C ASN A 62 7.57 17.83 -4.74
N TYR A 63 8.23 18.20 -5.85
CA TYR A 63 8.73 17.21 -6.82
C TYR A 63 9.69 16.22 -6.16
N LEU A 64 10.51 16.69 -5.22
CA LEU A 64 11.50 15.88 -4.52
C LEU A 64 10.84 14.82 -3.63
N GLU A 65 9.73 15.16 -2.98
CA GLU A 65 8.93 14.22 -2.19
C GLU A 65 8.34 13.13 -3.08
N GLY A 66 7.84 13.50 -4.26
CA GLY A 66 7.39 12.53 -5.26
C GLY A 66 8.50 11.57 -5.71
N VAL A 67 9.71 12.10 -5.97
CA VAL A 67 10.88 11.28 -6.32
C VAL A 67 11.28 10.37 -5.16
N GLN A 68 11.21 10.84 -3.91
CA GLN A 68 11.49 10.02 -2.72
C GLN A 68 10.47 8.88 -2.59
N LEU A 69 9.18 9.13 -2.78
CA LEU A 69 8.15 8.09 -2.75
C LEU A 69 8.37 7.04 -3.85
N LEU A 70 8.73 7.47 -5.07
CA LEU A 70 9.07 6.56 -6.16
C LEU A 70 10.33 5.74 -5.86
N ALA A 71 11.35 6.35 -5.26
CA ALA A 71 12.58 5.65 -4.88
C ALA A 71 12.31 4.57 -3.82
N VAL A 72 11.51 4.88 -2.80
CA VAL A 72 11.08 3.90 -1.79
C VAL A 72 10.33 2.75 -2.44
N TYR A 73 9.38 3.04 -3.34
CA TYR A 73 8.66 2.00 -4.09
C TYR A 73 9.60 1.09 -4.88
N LEU A 74 10.59 1.65 -5.59
CA LEU A 74 11.57 0.87 -6.34
C LEU A 74 12.45 0.00 -5.44
N ILE A 75 12.86 0.49 -4.27
CA ILE A 75 13.64 -0.30 -3.30
C ILE A 75 12.83 -1.48 -2.78
N ILE A 76 11.56 -1.26 -2.42
CA ILE A 76 10.65 -2.31 -1.97
C ILE A 76 10.42 -3.33 -3.11
N ALA A 77 10.15 -2.86 -4.32
CA ALA A 77 9.94 -3.73 -5.48
C ALA A 77 11.18 -4.57 -5.82
N ALA A 78 12.38 -3.97 -5.78
CA ALA A 78 13.63 -4.70 -5.96
C ALA A 78 13.86 -5.74 -4.86
N SER A 79 13.48 -5.43 -3.61
CA SER A 79 13.56 -6.38 -2.49
C SER A 79 12.62 -7.57 -2.70
N PHE A 80 11.39 -7.35 -3.16
CA PHE A 80 10.45 -8.41 -3.55
C PHE A 80 10.92 -9.27 -4.72
N PHE A 81 11.78 -8.74 -5.60
CA PHE A 81 12.34 -9.52 -6.72
C PHE A 81 13.45 -10.48 -6.27
N ILE A 82 14.16 -10.14 -5.20
CA ILE A 82 15.32 -10.88 -4.71
C ILE A 82 14.92 -11.93 -3.66
N VAL A 83 13.90 -11.62 -2.84
CA VAL A 83 13.33 -12.50 -1.80
C VAL A 83 12.40 -13.52 -2.42
#